data_AF-A0A6S6RSQ9-F1
#
_entry.id   AF-A0A6S6RSQ9-F1
#
_cell.length_a   1.000
_cell.length_b   1.000
_cell.length_c   1.000
_cell.angle_alpha   90.00
_cell.angle_beta   90.00
_cell.angle_gamma   90.00
#
_symmetry.space_group_name_H-M   'P 1'
#
loop_
_entity.id
_entity.type
_entity.pdbx_description
1 polymer ?
#
loop_
_entity_poly.entity_id
_entity_poly.type
_entity_poly.pdbx_seq_one_letter_code
_entity_poly.pdbx_strand_id
1 'polypeptide(L)' 'MIQGNLETVEPWKRLDSYLKQVWRRADGRGFFIMATCIDSGGHYTQKVYDFCREQLVAGGSGQLKANRRERGKLSPV' A
#
# COMPACT_ATOMS: atom_id res chain seq x y z
N MET A 1 12.59 -1.80 1.98
CA MET A 1 12.20 -0.87 0.90
C MET A 1 12.04 -1.64 -0.39
N ILE A 2 10.91 -1.52 -1.08
CA ILE A 2 10.75 -2.06 -2.44
C ILE A 2 11.09 -0.90 -3.37
N GLN A 3 12.18 -1.02 -4.13
CA GLN A 3 12.56 -0.03 -5.14
C GLN A 3 12.04 -0.45 -6.50
N GLY A 4 11.67 0.53 -7.32
CA GLY A 4 11.27 0.30 -8.70
C GLY A 4 10.49 1.48 -9.29
N ASN A 5 10.23 1.40 -10.59
CA ASN A 5 9.42 2.38 -11.29
C ASN A 5 7.93 2.12 -11.01
N LEU A 6 7.27 3.00 -10.26
CA LEU A 6 5.83 2.87 -9.95
C LEU A 6 4.93 3.02 -11.18
N GLU A 7 5.48 3.43 -12.33
CA GLU A 7 4.76 3.36 -13.59
C GLU A 7 4.57 1.92 -14.10
N THR A 8 5.47 1.00 -13.74
CA THR A 8 5.40 -0.39 -14.20
C THR A 8 4.65 -1.28 -13.21
N VAL A 9 4.17 -2.42 -13.69
CA VAL A 9 3.39 -3.38 -12.88
C VAL A 9 4.23 -4.10 -11.81
N GLU A 10 5.53 -4.23 -12.03
CA GLU A 10 6.36 -5.14 -11.26
C GLU A 10 6.51 -4.75 -9.78
N PRO A 11 6.76 -3.49 -9.42
CA PRO A 11 6.84 -3.09 -8.00
C PRO A 11 5.53 -3.35 -7.24
N TRP A 12 4.38 -3.20 -7.91
CA TRP A 12 3.06 -3.45 -7.32
C TRP A 12 2.82 -4.94 -7.07
N LYS A 13 3.20 -5.81 -8.02
CA LYS A 13 3.12 -7.28 -7.82
C LYS A 13 4.01 -7.76 -6.69
N ARG A 14 5.22 -7.21 -6.58
CA ARG A 14 6.14 -7.54 -5.50
C ARG A 14 5.61 -7.05 -4.15
N LEU A 15 5.03 -5.84 -4.10
CA LEU A 15 4.37 -5.33 -2.91
C LEU A 15 3.19 -6.23 -2.50
N ASP A 16 2.36 -6.62 -3.45
CA ASP A 16 1.22 -7.51 -3.22
C ASP A 16 1.65 -8.83 -2.57
N SER A 17 2.63 -9.50 -3.19
CA SER A 17 3.16 -10.78 -2.69
C SER A 17 3.79 -10.63 -1.30
N TYR A 18 4.48 -9.52 -1.05
CA TYR A 18 5.07 -9.23 0.25
C TYR A 18 4.02 -9.02 1.35
N LEU A 19 2.90 -8.38 1.02
CA LEU A 19 1.81 -8.18 1.98
C LEU A 19 1.00 -9.46 2.24
N LYS A 20 0.85 -10.33 1.23
CA LYS A 20 0.05 -11.57 1.30
C LYS A 20 0.79 -12.78 1.89
N GLN A 21 2.10 -12.70 2.10
CA GLN A 21 2.85 -13.82 2.65
C GLN A 21 2.44 -14.18 4.09
N VAL A 22 2.71 -15.42 4.50
CA VAL A 22 2.60 -15.86 5.89
C VAL A 22 3.83 -15.41 6.65
N TRP A 23 3.62 -14.57 7.66
CA TRP A 23 4.66 -14.13 8.58
C TRP A 23 4.82 -15.12 9.72
N ARG A 24 6.05 -15.30 10.21
CA ARG A 24 6.32 -16.23 11.31
C ARG A 24 6.80 -15.48 12.54
N ARG A 25 6.20 -15.83 13.68
CA ARG A 25 6.68 -15.42 15.00
C ARG A 25 7.92 -16.22 15.39
N ALA A 26 8.62 -15.78 16.43
CA ALA A 26 9.76 -16.51 16.98
C ALA A 26 9.40 -17.94 17.43
N ASP A 27 8.15 -18.18 17.80
CA ASP A 27 7.61 -19.50 18.16
C ASP A 27 7.13 -20.34 16.96
N GLY A 28 7.35 -19.87 15.72
CA GLY A 28 7.00 -20.58 14.49
C GLY A 28 5.55 -20.44 14.04
N ARG A 29 4.65 -19.85 14.83
CA ARG A 29 3.25 -19.64 14.44
C ARG A 29 3.12 -18.62 13.30
N GLY A 30 2.29 -18.98 12.33
CA GLY A 30 1.96 -18.14 11.18
C GLY A 30 0.97 -17.03 11.54
N PHE A 31 1.13 -15.85 10.95
CA PHE A 31 0.15 -14.78 10.98
C PHE A 31 0.14 -13.99 9.66
N PHE A 32 -0.95 -13.29 9.42
CA PHE A 32 -1.11 -12.42 8.26
C PHE A 32 -1.15 -10.96 8.68
N ILE A 33 -0.83 -10.08 7.75
CA ILE A 33 -1.07 -8.65 7.95
C ILE A 33 -2.58 -8.41 7.85
N MET A 34 -3.15 -7.78 8.87
CA MET A 34 -4.59 -7.49 8.92
C MET A 34 -4.93 -6.14 8.31
N ALA A 35 -4.00 -5.19 8.31
CA ALA A 35 -4.20 -3.84 7.77
C ALA A 35 -2.85 -3.23 7.37
N THR A 36 -2.84 -2.32 6.40
CA THR A 36 -1.63 -1.60 5.98
C THR A 36 -2.00 -0.22 5.46
N CYS A 37 -1.18 0.78 5.75
CA CYS A 37 -1.35 2.13 5.22
C CYS A 37 -0.32 2.35 4.10
N ILE A 38 -0.77 2.94 2.99
CA ILE A 38 0.12 3.34 1.89
C ILE A 38 0.03 4.86 1.76
N ASP A 39 1.14 5.54 2.03
CA ASP A 39 1.28 6.97 1.80
C ASP A 39 1.86 7.19 0.40
N SER A 40 1.10 7.88 -0.44
CA SER A 40 1.55 8.27 -1.78
C SER A 40 2.60 9.38 -1.74
N GLY A 41 2.68 10.14 -0.64
CA GLY A 41 3.48 11.36 -0.56
C GLY A 41 3.08 12.43 -1.57
N GLY A 42 1.92 12.28 -2.25
CA GLY A 42 1.49 13.12 -3.37
C GLY A 42 1.93 12.65 -4.76
N HIS A 43 2.70 11.56 -4.86
CA HIS A 43 3.13 10.96 -6.13
C HIS A 43 2.38 9.65 -6.39
N TYR A 44 2.01 9.38 -7.64
CA TYR A 44 1.32 8.14 -8.03
C TYR A 44 0.04 7.84 -7.23
N THR A 45 -0.60 8.89 -6.71
CA THR A 45 -1.79 8.83 -5.84
C THR A 45 -2.89 7.93 -6.43
N GLN A 46 -3.16 8.05 -7.74
CA GLN A 46 -4.18 7.22 -8.40
C GLN A 46 -3.83 5.74 -8.37
N LYS A 47 -2.58 5.38 -8.70
CA LYS A 47 -2.12 3.97 -8.67
C LYS A 47 -2.15 3.38 -7.27
N VAL A 48 -1.83 4.18 -6.24
CA VAL A 48 -2.00 3.77 -4.84
C VAL A 48 -3.46 3.46 -4.53
N TYR A 49 -4.40 4.32 -4.95
CA TYR A 49 -5.83 4.08 -4.75
C TYR A 49 -6.35 2.85 -5.50
N ASP A 50 -5.90 2.66 -6.75
CA ASP A 50 -6.30 1.51 -7.56
C ASP A 50 -5.81 0.21 -6.92
N PHE A 51 -4.54 0.16 -6.49
CA PHE A 51 -3.98 -0.96 -5.72
C PHE A 51 -4.77 -1.21 -4.43
N CYS A 52 -5.07 -0.18 -3.64
CA CYS A 52 -5.88 -0.33 -2.43
C CYS A 52 -7.26 -0.94 -2.71
N ARG A 53 -7.91 -0.52 -3.80
CA ARG A 53 -9.24 -1.00 -4.18
C ARG A 53 -9.21 -2.48 -4.58
N GLU A 54 -8.23 -2.88 -5.39
CA GLU A 54 -8.04 -4.28 -5.79
C GLU A 54 -7.88 -5.20 -4.58
N GLN A 55 -7.15 -4.75 -3.56
CA GLN A 55 -6.91 -5.53 -2.34
C GLN A 55 -8.15 -5.74 -1.48
N LEU A 56 -9.02 -4.73 -1.39
CA LEU A 56 -10.30 -4.83 -0.69
C LEU A 56 -11.24 -5.81 -1.38
N VAL A 57 -11.29 -5.80 -2.72
CA VAL A 57 -12.12 -6.73 -3.52
C VAL A 57 -11.59 -8.16 -3.42
N ALA A 58 -10.27 -8.34 -3.41
CA ALA A 58 -9.64 -9.65 -3.34
C ALA A 58 -9.71 -10.34 -1.95
N GLY A 59 -10.35 -9.72 -0.95
CA GLY A 59 -10.42 -10.26 0.42
C GLY A 59 -9.08 -10.28 1.16
N GLY A 60 -8.10 -9.49 0.70
CA GLY A 60 -6.82 -9.32 1.39
C GLY A 60 -6.94 -8.42 2.64
N SER A 61 -5.83 -8.30 3.39
CA SER A 61 -5.64 -7.47 4.61
C SER A 61 -6.73 -6.40 4.81
N GLY A 62 -7.69 -6.69 5.70
CA GLY A 62 -9.01 -6.06 5.77
C GLY A 62 -9.13 -4.53 5.93
N GLN A 63 -8.07 -3.73 6.02
CA GLN A 63 -8.16 -2.27 5.93
C GLN A 63 -6.90 -1.67 5.28
N LEU A 64 -6.93 -1.45 3.97
CA LEU A 64 -5.96 -0.60 3.25
C LEU A 64 -6.54 0.80 3.11
N LYS A 65 -5.94 1.81 3.76
CA LYS A 65 -6.37 3.21 3.64
C LYS A 65 -5.28 4.05 2.96
N ALA A 66 -5.63 4.65 1.83
CA ALA A 66 -4.81 5.65 1.15
C ALA A 66 -5.36 7.05 1.45
N ASN A 67 -4.50 7.94 1.93
CA ASN A 67 -4.87 9.33 2.23
C ASN A 67 -4.28 10.27 1.17
N ARG A 68 -5.08 11.26 0.76
CA ARG A 68 -4.67 12.37 -0.11
C ARG A 68 -4.19 13.52 0.76
N ARG A 69 -2.97 14.05 0.51
CA ARG A 69 -2.61 15.39 0.99
C ARG A 69 -3.21 16.41 0.02
N GLU A 70 -4.18 17.19 0.47
CA GLU A 70 -4.53 18.43 -0.23
C GLU A 70 -3.42 19.45 0.03
N ARG A 71 -2.78 19.97 -1.02
CA ARG A 71 -1.84 21.10 -0.85
C ARG A 71 -2.67 22.29 -0.36
N GLY A 72 -2.49 22.65 0.91
CA GLY A 72 -2.99 23.92 1.42
C GLY A 72 -2.46 25.05 0.55
N LYS A 73 -3.36 25.92 0.07
CA LYS A 73 -2.97 27.15 -0.64
C LYS A 73 -2.17 27.98 0.35
N LEU A 74 -0.86 28.17 0.09
CA LEU A 74 -0.09 29.19 0.77
C LEU A 74 -0.74 30.54 0.48
N SER A 75 -1.09 31.29 1.52
CA SER A 75 -1.48 32.68 1.39
C SER A 75 -0.26 33.49 0.93
N PRO A 76 -0.40 34.42 -0.02
CA PRO A 76 0.69 35.35 -0.32
C PRO A 76 0.99 36.19 0.92
N VAL A 77 2.28 36.40 1.18
CA VAL A 77 2.79 37.36 2.17
C VAL A 77 2.60 38.77 1.64
#